data_AF-A0A7Z2J6Y9-F1
#
_entry.id   AF-A0A7Z2J6Y9-F1
#
_cell.length_a   1.000
_cell.length_b   1.000
_cell.length_c   1.000
_cell.angle_alpha   90.00
_cell.angle_beta   90.00
_cell.angle_gamma   90.00
#
_symmetry.space_group_name_H-M   'P 1'
#
loop_
_entity.id
_entity.type
_entity.pdbx_description
1 polymer ?
#
loop_
_entity_poly.entity_id
_entity_poly.type
_entity_poly.pdbx_seq_one_letter_code
_entity_poly.pdbx_strand_id
1 'polypeptide(L)'
;MKRANLWIVLALMGTGVALVWGVTASMPETLNWSGYGYSDWLITYDAGFVRRGLGGSLLALVRENADWISAINHLVFVNYTLLCVLLFALWRASRWQSTPAIVLALLLPGGLVHMAFGDEYFFRKEMLFHISLASDCLLYLFICRAAKDQIRLRAAGVFFAVFLAQCVMLPLIHEAFVFISFPAFYLLARRIAKQLDDRRIFTRLTRLALVLQVVMLGVCLMWRGNPQLANELWMAVDPAVRASLSPDTPNVPYGAMMVLTWSTLANLAMSLHVVVSGQFWEWAVGAVGIGAVLAFITSRRDAPGGVCCPDLLRRHLAILWFLALWSTPIFVIAMDWGRWLSAVAMSYLMLLLADGQASITPPDTRRLIPARLRERLDPAMQYVSRDLITAFAWRSSRHGKAFFLLSLFYCLTFRLPECCMLMGFSPFYRFRPLIEQFLH
;
A
#
# COMPACT_ATOMS: atom_id res chain seq x y z
N MET A 1 13.65 28.75 7.26
CA MET A 1 13.73 27.34 6.78
C MET A 1 12.44 26.52 6.97
N LYS A 2 11.75 26.53 8.13
CA LYS A 2 10.53 25.69 8.32
C LYS A 2 9.37 25.99 7.34
N ARG A 3 9.18 27.23 6.90
CA ARG A 3 8.11 27.62 5.96
C ARG A 3 8.37 27.17 4.51
N ALA A 4 9.58 27.41 3.97
CA ALA A 4 9.94 27.00 2.61
C ALA A 4 9.78 25.48 2.39
N ASN A 5 10.15 24.70 3.40
CA ASN A 5 10.02 23.26 3.41
C ASN A 5 8.58 22.75 3.34
N LEU A 6 7.63 23.49 3.92
CA LEU A 6 6.21 23.15 3.89
C LEU A 6 5.65 23.33 2.47
N TRP A 7 6.04 24.40 1.79
CA TRP A 7 5.59 24.70 0.44
C TRP A 7 6.00 23.63 -0.57
N ILE A 8 7.21 23.05 -0.44
CA ILE A 8 7.63 21.95 -1.32
C ILE A 8 6.71 20.73 -1.17
N VAL A 9 6.37 20.36 0.07
CA VAL A 9 5.49 19.22 0.33
C VAL A 9 4.08 19.48 -0.20
N LEU A 10 3.54 20.67 0.07
CA LEU A 10 2.23 21.08 -0.44
C LEU A 10 2.20 21.18 -1.96
N ALA A 11 3.27 21.67 -2.59
CA ALA A 11 3.38 21.73 -4.04
C ALA A 11 3.39 20.31 -4.64
N LEU A 12 4.20 19.39 -4.11
CA LEU A 12 4.24 18.00 -4.60
C LEU A 12 2.88 17.30 -4.47
N MET A 13 2.23 17.41 -3.30
CA MET A 13 0.89 16.84 -3.11
C MET A 13 -0.16 17.53 -3.99
N GLY A 14 -0.11 18.85 -4.10
CA GLY A 14 -1.00 19.64 -4.95
C GLY A 14 -0.86 19.30 -6.43
N THR A 15 0.37 19.09 -6.92
CA THR A 15 0.62 18.56 -8.27
C THR A 15 -0.02 17.20 -8.45
N GLY A 16 0.15 16.28 -7.49
CA GLY A 16 -0.50 14.96 -7.55
C GLY A 16 -2.02 15.06 -7.64
N VAL A 17 -2.64 15.89 -6.79
CA VAL A 17 -4.10 16.13 -6.79
C VAL A 17 -4.57 16.76 -8.10
N ALA A 18 -3.84 17.73 -8.64
CA ALA A 18 -4.17 18.38 -9.91
C ALA A 18 -4.09 17.41 -11.10
N LEU A 19 -3.09 16.52 -11.12
CA LEU A 19 -2.96 15.48 -12.13
C LEU A 19 -4.13 14.51 -12.07
N VAL A 20 -4.46 13.99 -10.89
CA VAL A 20 -5.60 13.07 -10.72
C VAL A 20 -6.92 13.76 -11.07
N TRP A 21 -7.11 15.01 -10.65
CA TRP A 21 -8.27 15.83 -11.04
C TRP A 21 -8.40 15.92 -12.57
N GLY A 22 -7.30 16.18 -13.26
CA GLY A 22 -7.24 16.34 -14.71
C GLY A 22 -7.69 15.11 -15.51
N VAL A 23 -7.52 13.90 -14.96
CA VAL A 23 -7.94 12.63 -15.60
C VAL A 23 -9.24 12.05 -15.03
N THR A 24 -9.82 12.67 -13.98
CA THR A 24 -11.07 12.22 -13.34
C THR A 24 -12.12 13.32 -13.33
N ALA A 25 -12.13 14.16 -12.28
CA ALA A 25 -13.20 15.10 -11.98
C ALA A 25 -13.25 16.32 -12.92
N SER A 26 -12.22 16.60 -13.73
CA SER A 26 -12.26 17.65 -14.76
C SER A 26 -13.20 17.30 -15.92
N MET A 27 -13.34 16.01 -16.23
CA MET A 27 -14.18 15.45 -17.30
C MET A 27 -14.87 14.18 -16.79
N PRO A 28 -15.77 14.31 -15.81
CA PRO A 28 -16.26 13.17 -15.04
C PRO A 28 -17.05 12.16 -15.86
N GLU A 29 -17.58 12.55 -17.02
CA GLU A 29 -18.33 11.66 -17.92
C GLU A 29 -17.42 10.78 -18.81
N THR A 30 -16.10 11.00 -18.77
CA THR A 30 -15.13 10.28 -19.61
C THR A 30 -14.20 9.42 -18.77
N LEU A 31 -13.85 8.25 -19.28
CA LEU A 31 -12.89 7.36 -18.65
C LEU A 31 -11.51 7.58 -19.27
N ASN A 32 -10.67 8.39 -18.62
CA ASN A 32 -9.31 8.72 -19.08
C ASN A 32 -8.21 7.98 -18.33
N TRP A 33 -8.55 6.86 -17.69
CA TRP A 33 -7.65 6.01 -16.93
C TRP A 33 -8.08 4.54 -17.10
N SER A 34 -7.33 3.62 -16.50
CA SER A 34 -7.47 2.17 -16.70
C SER A 34 -8.91 1.63 -16.64
N GLY A 35 -9.39 1.10 -17.77
CA GLY A 35 -10.65 0.35 -17.86
C GLY A 35 -10.69 -0.89 -16.97
N TYR A 36 -9.53 -1.51 -16.70
CA TYR A 36 -9.43 -2.59 -15.71
C TYR A 36 -9.84 -2.08 -14.33
N GLY A 37 -9.26 -0.97 -13.87
CA GLY A 37 -9.58 -0.41 -12.56
C GLY A 37 -11.04 0.01 -12.44
N TYR A 38 -11.59 0.57 -13.52
CA TYR A 38 -13.01 0.95 -13.59
C TYR A 38 -13.92 -0.26 -13.43
N SER A 39 -13.66 -1.34 -14.18
CA SER A 39 -14.44 -2.58 -14.06
C SER A 39 -14.38 -3.23 -12.67
N ASP A 40 -13.33 -2.97 -11.87
CA ASP A 40 -13.26 -3.46 -10.48
C ASP A 40 -14.32 -2.77 -9.62
N TRP A 41 -14.48 -1.45 -9.74
CA TRP A 41 -15.50 -0.69 -9.01
C TRP A 41 -16.93 -1.06 -9.39
N LEU A 42 -17.15 -1.61 -10.58
CA LEU A 42 -18.46 -2.10 -11.03
C LEU A 42 -18.84 -3.48 -10.47
N ILE A 43 -17.95 -4.18 -9.77
CA ILE A 43 -18.30 -5.47 -9.14
C ILE A 43 -19.23 -5.19 -7.95
N THR A 44 -20.49 -5.61 -8.05
CA THR A 44 -21.54 -5.49 -7.01
C THR A 44 -22.02 -6.87 -6.53
N TYR A 45 -23.01 -6.87 -5.62
CA TYR A 45 -23.70 -8.07 -5.15
C TYR A 45 -25.02 -8.35 -5.86
N ASP A 46 -25.37 -7.61 -6.91
CA ASP A 46 -26.69 -7.72 -7.57
C ASP A 46 -26.90 -9.08 -8.23
N ALA A 47 -25.84 -9.69 -8.77
CA ALA A 47 -25.85 -11.03 -9.33
C ALA A 47 -25.53 -12.14 -8.28
N GLY A 48 -25.38 -11.76 -7.00
CA GLY A 48 -25.04 -12.67 -5.90
C GLY A 48 -23.76 -12.28 -5.17
N PHE A 49 -23.54 -12.92 -4.02
CA PHE A 49 -22.39 -12.61 -3.17
C PHE A 49 -21.06 -13.07 -3.81
N VAL A 50 -20.10 -12.14 -3.92
CA VAL A 50 -18.75 -12.38 -4.47
C VAL A 50 -17.69 -11.56 -3.75
N ARG A 51 -16.48 -12.09 -3.58
CA ARG A 51 -15.35 -11.26 -3.12
C ARG A 51 -15.23 -10.00 -3.99
N ARG A 52 -14.81 -8.88 -3.38
CA ARG A 52 -14.68 -7.56 -4.03
C ARG A 52 -15.99 -6.81 -4.33
N GLY A 53 -17.15 -7.43 -4.10
CA GLY A 53 -18.46 -6.84 -4.41
C GLY A 53 -18.93 -5.72 -3.48
N LEU A 54 -18.35 -5.60 -2.27
CA LEU A 54 -18.81 -4.59 -1.31
C LEU A 54 -18.58 -3.16 -1.80
N GLY A 55 -17.44 -2.90 -2.45
CA GLY A 55 -17.09 -1.56 -2.94
C GLY A 55 -18.10 -1.03 -3.97
N GLY A 56 -18.44 -1.85 -4.98
CA GLY A 56 -19.43 -1.46 -5.98
C GLY A 56 -20.85 -1.39 -5.42
N SER A 57 -21.20 -2.28 -4.49
CA SER A 57 -22.53 -2.27 -3.87
C SER A 57 -22.76 -1.02 -3.01
N LEU A 58 -21.76 -0.58 -2.23
CA LEU A 58 -21.85 0.67 -1.48
C LEU A 58 -21.94 1.88 -2.41
N LEU A 59 -21.20 1.87 -3.52
CA LEU A 59 -21.28 2.93 -4.52
C LEU A 59 -22.65 2.99 -5.20
N ALA A 60 -23.26 1.84 -5.51
CA ALA A 60 -24.60 1.76 -6.07
C ALA A 60 -25.65 2.43 -5.18
N LEU A 61 -25.53 2.29 -3.85
CA LEU A 61 -26.44 2.91 -2.88
C LEU A 61 -26.35 4.45 -2.88
N VAL A 62 -25.16 5.00 -3.13
CA VAL A 62 -24.92 6.45 -3.04
C VAL A 62 -25.08 7.15 -4.38
N ARG A 63 -25.00 6.41 -5.51
CA ARG A 63 -25.08 7.06 -6.83
C ARG A 63 -26.47 7.58 -7.18
N GLU A 64 -27.54 7.02 -6.60
CA GLU A 64 -28.97 7.27 -6.89
C GLU A 64 -29.34 7.40 -8.38
N ASN A 65 -28.93 8.48 -9.06
CA ASN A 65 -29.19 8.78 -10.47
C ASN A 65 -27.93 9.17 -11.29
N ALA A 66 -26.75 9.22 -10.69
CA ALA A 66 -25.52 9.56 -11.39
C ALA A 66 -25.06 8.41 -12.30
N ASP A 67 -24.52 8.78 -13.46
CA ASP A 67 -23.83 7.84 -14.34
C ASP A 67 -22.65 7.16 -13.60
N TRP A 68 -22.41 5.89 -13.89
CA TRP A 68 -21.36 5.10 -13.23
C TRP A 68 -19.97 5.67 -13.46
N ILE A 69 -19.67 6.18 -14.66
CA ILE A 69 -18.35 6.78 -14.97
C ILE A 69 -18.13 8.00 -14.10
N SER A 70 -19.12 8.90 -14.06
CA SER A 70 -19.07 10.10 -13.22
C SER A 70 -18.93 9.78 -11.74
N ALA A 71 -19.74 8.86 -11.22
CA ALA A 71 -19.69 8.49 -9.80
C ALA A 71 -18.33 7.89 -9.41
N ILE A 72 -17.78 6.99 -10.24
CA ILE A 72 -16.47 6.35 -9.97
C ILE A 72 -15.33 7.38 -10.10
N ASN A 73 -15.37 8.27 -11.09
CA ASN A 73 -14.38 9.34 -11.26
C ASN A 73 -14.30 10.23 -10.01
N HIS A 74 -15.45 10.67 -9.49
CA HIS A 74 -15.49 11.46 -8.26
C HIS A 74 -15.02 10.66 -7.04
N LEU A 75 -15.43 9.40 -6.91
CA LEU A 75 -14.97 8.53 -5.81
C LEU A 75 -13.45 8.38 -5.80
N VAL A 76 -12.85 8.10 -6.96
CA VAL A 76 -11.41 7.95 -7.14
C VAL A 76 -10.68 9.27 -6.79
N PHE A 77 -11.17 10.40 -7.30
CA PHE A 77 -10.60 11.71 -7.00
C PHE A 77 -10.65 12.04 -5.50
N VAL A 78 -11.79 11.82 -4.86
CA VAL A 78 -11.99 12.05 -3.43
C VAL A 78 -11.08 11.16 -2.59
N ASN A 79 -10.98 9.86 -2.94
CA ASN A 79 -10.11 8.93 -2.23
C ASN A 79 -8.64 9.35 -2.31
N TYR A 80 -8.14 9.69 -3.50
CA TYR A 80 -6.75 10.14 -3.65
C TYR A 80 -6.48 11.43 -2.87
N THR A 81 -7.38 12.41 -2.98
CA THR A 81 -7.26 13.69 -2.27
C THR A 81 -7.30 13.49 -0.75
N LEU A 82 -8.21 12.65 -0.26
CA LEU A 82 -8.31 12.31 1.15
C LEU A 82 -7.02 11.63 1.65
N LEU A 83 -6.43 10.73 0.87
CA LEU A 83 -5.15 10.13 1.23
C LEU A 83 -4.03 11.18 1.34
N CYS A 84 -3.94 12.11 0.38
CA CYS A 84 -2.97 13.21 0.45
C CYS A 84 -3.14 14.04 1.74
N VAL A 85 -4.38 14.43 2.06
CA VAL A 85 -4.71 15.20 3.27
C VAL A 85 -4.36 14.42 4.54
N LEU A 86 -4.72 13.14 4.62
CA LEU A 86 -4.44 12.30 5.78
C LEU A 86 -2.94 12.05 5.96
N LEU A 87 -2.19 11.81 4.89
CA LEU A 87 -0.74 11.65 4.97
C LEU A 87 -0.05 12.95 5.40
N PHE A 88 -0.51 14.09 4.88
CA PHE A 88 -0.05 15.40 5.32
C PHE A 88 -0.35 15.63 6.81
N ALA A 89 -1.58 15.37 7.23
CA ALA A 89 -2.00 15.47 8.63
C ALA A 89 -1.16 14.55 9.53
N LEU A 90 -0.89 13.30 9.10
CA LEU A 90 -0.06 12.34 9.82
C LEU A 90 1.39 12.82 9.93
N TRP A 91 1.96 13.37 8.85
CA TRP A 91 3.30 13.97 8.88
C TRP A 91 3.37 15.19 9.82
N ARG A 92 2.37 16.08 9.77
CA ARG A 92 2.27 17.24 10.68
C ARG A 92 2.07 16.81 12.13
N ALA A 93 1.29 15.76 12.35
CA ALA A 93 1.09 15.18 13.67
C ALA A 93 2.34 14.46 14.14
N SER A 94 3.16 13.88 13.27
CA SER A 94 4.37 13.13 13.66
C SER A 94 5.35 14.01 14.43
N ARG A 95 6.10 13.38 15.35
CA ARG A 95 7.26 14.01 15.99
C ARG A 95 8.39 14.26 15.00
N TRP A 96 8.37 13.54 13.87
CA TRP A 96 9.39 13.62 12.85
C TRP A 96 8.90 14.41 11.64
N GLN A 97 9.50 15.57 11.41
CA GLN A 97 9.14 16.52 10.36
C GLN A 97 10.31 16.80 9.41
N SER A 98 11.04 15.76 9.00
CA SER A 98 12.14 15.90 8.03
C SER A 98 11.61 16.09 6.62
N THR A 99 11.86 17.26 6.05
CA THR A 99 11.45 17.61 4.68
C THR A 99 12.10 16.73 3.61
N PRO A 100 13.42 16.48 3.63
CA PRO A 100 14.03 15.58 2.65
C PRO A 100 13.40 14.18 2.67
N ALA A 101 13.07 13.67 3.85
CA ALA A 101 12.52 12.33 3.98
C ALA A 101 11.07 12.22 3.50
N ILE A 102 10.21 13.22 3.80
CA ILE A 102 8.85 13.23 3.27
C ILE A 102 8.84 13.46 1.75
N VAL A 103 9.76 14.27 1.21
CA VAL A 103 9.92 14.42 -0.25
C VAL A 103 10.27 13.08 -0.88
N LEU A 104 11.24 12.34 -0.34
CA LEU A 104 11.56 11.00 -0.82
C LEU A 104 10.38 10.03 -0.65
N ALA A 105 9.63 10.10 0.44
CA ALA A 105 8.46 9.26 0.66
C ALA A 105 7.34 9.52 -0.37
N LEU A 106 7.15 10.79 -0.78
CA LEU A 106 6.17 11.17 -1.80
C LEU A 106 6.59 10.77 -3.21
N LEU A 107 7.89 10.85 -3.50
CA LEU A 107 8.48 10.54 -4.81
C LEU A 107 8.91 9.08 -4.99
N LEU A 108 8.93 8.29 -3.91
CA LEU A 108 9.27 6.87 -3.94
C LEU A 108 8.52 6.17 -5.09
N PRO A 109 9.08 5.17 -5.77
CA PRO A 109 8.31 4.38 -6.73
C PRO A 109 7.08 3.79 -6.05
N GLY A 110 5.90 4.19 -6.52
CA GLY A 110 4.63 3.87 -5.85
C GLY A 110 4.29 4.72 -4.62
N GLY A 111 4.95 5.85 -4.39
CA GLY A 111 4.54 6.92 -3.49
C GLY A 111 3.49 7.82 -4.13
N LEU A 112 2.85 8.71 -3.37
CA LEU A 112 1.66 9.46 -3.82
C LEU A 112 1.84 10.18 -5.17
N VAL A 113 2.97 10.84 -5.36
CA VAL A 113 3.22 11.60 -6.59
C VAL A 113 3.42 10.65 -7.77
N HIS A 114 4.15 9.55 -7.55
CA HIS A 114 4.35 8.54 -8.57
C HIS A 114 3.05 7.80 -8.93
N MET A 115 2.12 7.61 -7.98
CA MET A 115 0.79 7.06 -8.24
C MET A 115 0.00 7.92 -9.23
N ALA A 116 0.07 9.24 -9.10
CA ALA A 116 -0.60 10.18 -10.00
C ALA A 116 0.04 10.24 -11.38
N PHE A 117 1.39 10.25 -11.46
CA PHE A 117 2.09 10.27 -12.75
C PHE A 117 1.98 8.98 -13.55
N GLY A 118 1.85 7.85 -12.86
CA GLY A 118 1.83 6.54 -13.51
C GLY A 118 0.52 6.23 -14.22
N ASP A 119 -0.60 6.79 -13.75
CA ASP A 119 -1.95 6.33 -14.11
C ASP A 119 -2.18 4.82 -13.90
N GLU A 120 -1.61 4.26 -12.82
CA GLU A 120 -1.69 2.81 -12.57
C GLU A 120 -2.35 2.44 -11.24
N TYR A 121 -2.27 3.34 -10.26
CA TYR A 121 -2.56 2.98 -8.87
C TYR A 121 -3.57 3.87 -8.16
N PHE A 122 -3.74 5.15 -8.57
CA PHE A 122 -4.58 6.07 -7.81
C PHE A 122 -6.07 5.67 -7.80
N PHE A 123 -6.54 4.96 -8.84
CA PHE A 123 -7.91 4.47 -8.97
C PHE A 123 -8.16 3.12 -8.31
N ARG A 124 -7.15 2.47 -7.75
CA ARG A 124 -7.27 1.11 -7.20
C ARG A 124 -7.95 1.13 -5.83
N LYS A 125 -8.75 0.10 -5.54
CA LYS A 125 -9.51 -0.03 -4.27
C LYS A 125 -8.61 -0.03 -3.03
N GLU A 126 -7.36 -0.43 -3.17
CA GLU A 126 -6.33 -0.43 -2.13
C GLU A 126 -6.07 0.97 -1.54
N MET A 127 -6.44 2.03 -2.26
CA MET A 127 -6.47 3.40 -1.72
C MET A 127 -7.27 3.48 -0.41
N LEU A 128 -8.37 2.73 -0.31
CA LEU A 128 -9.19 2.66 0.90
C LEU A 128 -8.45 2.01 2.08
N PHE A 129 -7.51 1.10 1.82
CA PHE A 129 -6.67 0.51 2.86
C PHE A 129 -5.71 1.55 3.44
N HIS A 130 -5.10 2.34 2.56
CA HIS A 130 -4.17 3.40 2.95
C HIS A 130 -4.89 4.54 3.69
N ILE A 131 -6.07 4.94 3.23
CA ILE A 131 -6.92 5.93 3.93
C ILE A 131 -7.28 5.43 5.33
N SER A 132 -7.72 4.18 5.43
CA SER A 132 -8.07 3.55 6.71
C SER A 132 -6.86 3.48 7.64
N LEU A 133 -5.69 3.07 7.12
CA LEU A 133 -4.46 2.95 7.90
C LEU A 133 -3.95 4.32 8.36
N ALA A 134 -4.00 5.35 7.51
CA ALA A 134 -3.60 6.70 7.88
C ALA A 134 -4.50 7.27 8.99
N SER A 135 -5.80 7.01 8.91
CA SER A 135 -6.79 7.38 9.93
C SER A 135 -6.50 6.68 11.26
N ASP A 136 -6.22 5.37 11.22
CA ASP A 136 -5.85 4.57 12.39
C ASP A 136 -4.52 5.01 13.00
N CYS A 137 -3.54 5.40 12.18
CA CYS A 137 -2.28 5.99 12.63
C CYS A 137 -2.49 7.34 13.35
N LEU A 138 -3.39 8.19 12.86
CA LEU A 138 -3.75 9.45 13.53
C LEU A 138 -4.45 9.19 14.87
N LEU A 139 -5.39 8.24 14.90
CA LEU A 139 -6.07 7.84 16.12
C LEU A 139 -5.10 7.20 17.13
N TYR A 140 -4.15 6.38 16.66
CA TYR A 140 -3.05 5.85 17.47
C TYR A 140 -2.20 6.97 18.08
N LEU A 141 -1.79 7.97 17.29
CA LEU A 141 -1.06 9.13 17.80
C LEU A 141 -1.86 9.89 18.86
N PHE A 142 -3.17 10.03 18.68
CA PHE A 142 -4.06 10.63 19.67
C PHE A 142 -4.10 9.82 20.97
N ILE A 143 -4.27 8.49 20.90
CA ILE A 143 -4.22 7.58 22.05
C ILE A 143 -2.89 7.72 22.82
N CYS A 144 -1.77 7.71 22.11
CA CYS A 144 -0.45 7.81 22.73
C CYS A 144 -0.20 9.18 23.40
N ARG A 145 -0.87 10.24 22.95
CA ARG A 145 -0.73 11.61 23.47
C ARG A 145 -1.79 11.99 24.51
N ALA A 146 -2.83 11.18 24.66
CA ALA A 146 -3.90 11.45 25.62
C ALA A 146 -3.33 11.51 27.04
N ALA A 147 -3.49 12.67 27.69
CA ALA A 147 -2.99 12.93 29.04
C ALA A 147 -3.82 12.19 30.11
N LYS A 148 -5.14 12.08 29.90
CA LYS A 148 -6.06 11.40 30.83
C LYS A 148 -6.33 9.97 30.38
N ASP A 149 -6.21 9.02 31.30
CA ASP A 149 -6.43 7.59 31.02
C ASP A 149 -7.85 7.31 30.51
N GLN A 150 -8.86 8.01 31.02
CA GLN A 150 -10.25 7.84 30.54
C GLN A 150 -10.41 8.18 29.05
N ILE A 151 -9.75 9.26 28.59
CA ILE A 151 -9.76 9.66 27.17
C ILE A 151 -9.00 8.61 26.34
N ARG A 152 -7.84 8.17 26.83
CA ARG A 152 -7.04 7.13 26.19
C ARG A 152 -7.83 5.83 26.01
N LEU A 153 -8.55 5.38 27.04
CA LEU A 153 -9.37 4.17 27.02
C LEU A 153 -10.54 4.28 26.05
N ARG A 154 -11.26 5.41 26.04
CA ARG A 154 -12.35 5.66 25.08
C ARG A 154 -11.84 5.65 23.65
N ALA A 155 -10.74 6.36 23.38
CA ALA A 155 -10.13 6.39 22.06
C ALA A 155 -9.62 5.02 21.60
N ALA A 156 -9.03 4.23 22.51
CA ALA A 156 -8.67 2.84 22.23
C ALA A 156 -9.91 1.97 21.95
N GLY A 157 -11.01 2.17 22.67
CA GLY A 157 -12.29 1.53 22.37
C GLY A 157 -12.80 1.84 20.97
N VAL A 158 -12.80 3.12 20.57
CA VAL A 158 -13.15 3.55 19.20
C VAL A 158 -12.21 2.93 18.17
N PHE A 159 -10.90 2.95 18.42
CA PHE A 159 -9.90 2.32 17.54
C PHE A 159 -10.22 0.84 17.32
N PHE A 160 -10.45 0.07 18.38
CA PHE A 160 -10.72 -1.36 18.24
C PHE A 160 -12.08 -1.65 17.59
N ALA A 161 -13.10 -0.81 17.82
CA ALA A 161 -14.38 -0.94 17.14
C ALA A 161 -14.23 -0.73 15.61
N VAL A 162 -13.53 0.34 15.22
CA VAL A 162 -13.24 0.65 13.81
C VAL A 162 -12.35 -0.43 13.19
N PHE A 163 -11.28 -0.84 13.86
CA PHE A 163 -10.37 -1.87 13.40
C PHE A 163 -11.07 -3.23 13.17
N LEU A 164 -11.98 -3.64 14.06
CA LEU A 164 -12.74 -4.86 13.86
C LEU A 164 -13.76 -4.75 12.72
N ALA A 165 -14.39 -3.59 12.53
CA ALA A 165 -15.25 -3.35 11.37
C ALA A 165 -14.44 -3.42 10.06
N GLN A 166 -13.28 -2.76 10.00
CA GLN A 166 -12.36 -2.82 8.88
C GLN A 166 -11.89 -4.25 8.59
N CYS A 167 -11.69 -5.07 9.63
CA CYS A 167 -11.33 -6.48 9.48
C CYS A 167 -12.37 -7.30 8.70
N VAL A 168 -13.63 -6.88 8.68
CA VAL A 168 -14.70 -7.50 7.86
C VAL A 168 -14.82 -6.80 6.51
N MET A 169 -14.90 -5.47 6.51
CA MET A 169 -15.26 -4.69 5.33
C MET A 169 -14.13 -4.66 4.28
N LEU A 170 -12.88 -4.47 4.70
CA LEU A 170 -11.77 -4.29 3.75
C LEU A 170 -11.45 -5.56 2.93
N PRO A 171 -11.46 -6.79 3.49
CA PRO A 171 -11.37 -8.01 2.69
C PRO A 171 -12.49 -8.16 1.65
N LEU A 172 -13.72 -7.70 1.97
CA LEU A 172 -14.85 -7.75 1.05
C LEU A 172 -14.79 -6.69 -0.05
N ILE A 173 -14.09 -5.59 0.19
CA ILE A 173 -13.73 -4.61 -0.85
C ILE A 173 -12.65 -5.18 -1.76
N HIS A 174 -11.58 -5.74 -1.18
CA HIS A 174 -10.53 -6.42 -1.93
C HIS A 174 -9.71 -7.34 -1.01
N GLU A 175 -9.62 -8.63 -1.35
CA GLU A 175 -9.08 -9.67 -0.45
C GLU A 175 -7.59 -9.51 -0.13
N ALA A 176 -6.85 -8.81 -1.00
CA ALA A 176 -5.44 -8.47 -0.76
C ALA A 176 -5.19 -7.70 0.54
N PHE A 177 -6.23 -7.08 1.14
CA PHE A 177 -6.13 -6.45 2.45
C PHE A 177 -5.45 -7.36 3.48
N VAL A 178 -5.83 -8.65 3.49
CA VAL A 178 -5.35 -9.67 4.45
C VAL A 178 -3.82 -9.80 4.40
N PHE A 179 -3.23 -9.66 3.21
CA PHE A 179 -1.81 -9.90 2.98
C PHE A 179 -0.97 -8.62 3.02
N ILE A 180 -1.55 -7.49 2.61
CA ILE A 180 -0.79 -6.26 2.39
C ILE A 180 -0.90 -5.31 3.58
N SER A 181 -2.12 -4.87 3.89
CA SER A 181 -2.31 -3.77 4.81
C SER A 181 -2.64 -4.25 6.21
N PHE A 182 -3.43 -5.32 6.38
CA PHE A 182 -3.79 -5.89 7.69
C PHE A 182 -2.59 -6.06 8.65
N PRO A 183 -1.41 -6.52 8.22
CA PRO A 183 -0.24 -6.64 9.10
C PRO A 183 0.12 -5.32 9.79
N ALA A 184 -0.01 -4.18 9.09
CA ALA A 184 0.25 -2.87 9.66
C ALA A 184 -0.80 -2.48 10.72
N PHE A 185 -2.09 -2.69 10.43
CA PHE A 185 -3.17 -2.49 11.41
C PHE A 185 -2.97 -3.35 12.66
N TYR A 186 -2.60 -4.62 12.46
CA TYR A 186 -2.31 -5.55 13.54
C TYR A 186 -1.16 -5.06 14.44
N LEU A 187 -0.10 -4.48 13.86
CA LEU A 187 1.00 -3.91 14.64
C LEU A 187 0.56 -2.71 15.51
N LEU A 188 -0.33 -1.85 14.99
CA LEU A 188 -0.92 -0.75 15.76
C LEU A 188 -1.78 -1.28 16.91
N ALA A 189 -2.71 -2.19 16.60
CA ALA A 189 -3.60 -2.81 17.59
C ALA A 189 -2.80 -3.51 18.71
N ARG A 190 -1.80 -4.30 18.34
CA ARG A 190 -0.90 -4.97 19.30
C ARG A 190 -0.14 -3.97 20.17
N ARG A 191 0.32 -2.86 19.60
CA ARG A 191 1.01 -1.83 20.37
C ARG A 191 0.09 -1.14 21.36
N ILE A 192 -1.13 -0.78 20.97
CA ILE A 192 -2.15 -0.19 21.86
C ILE A 192 -2.49 -1.18 22.98
N ALA A 193 -2.75 -2.45 22.66
CA ALA A 193 -3.04 -3.48 23.64
C ALA A 193 -1.91 -3.65 24.66
N LYS A 194 -0.64 -3.64 24.21
CA LYS A 194 0.53 -3.69 25.10
C LYS A 194 0.67 -2.43 25.96
N GLN A 195 0.28 -1.27 25.47
CA GLN A 195 0.29 -0.03 26.26
C GLN A 195 -0.78 -0.04 27.36
N LEU A 196 -1.87 -0.78 27.16
CA LEU A 196 -3.02 -0.93 28.06
C LEU A 196 -3.09 -2.35 28.61
N ASP A 197 -1.95 -2.92 29.00
CA ASP A 197 -1.83 -4.35 29.37
C ASP A 197 -2.62 -4.71 30.65
N ASP A 198 -2.93 -3.72 31.48
CA ASP A 198 -3.87 -3.84 32.61
C ASP A 198 -5.29 -4.25 32.12
N ARG A 199 -5.62 -3.96 30.85
CA ARG A 199 -6.90 -4.27 30.22
C ARG A 199 -6.75 -5.40 29.20
N ARG A 200 -6.81 -6.64 29.71
CA ARG A 200 -6.79 -7.88 28.90
C ARG A 200 -7.77 -7.91 27.73
N ILE A 201 -8.83 -7.10 27.75
CA ILE A 201 -9.81 -6.99 26.67
C ILE A 201 -9.14 -6.60 25.34
N PHE A 202 -8.22 -5.62 25.32
CA PHE A 202 -7.59 -5.18 24.06
C PHE A 202 -6.68 -6.25 23.46
N THR A 203 -6.01 -7.04 24.30
CA THR A 203 -5.25 -8.22 23.86
C THR A 203 -6.16 -9.29 23.28
N ARG A 204 -7.34 -9.52 23.86
CA ARG A 204 -8.35 -10.45 23.31
C ARG A 204 -8.89 -9.95 21.97
N LEU A 205 -9.22 -8.65 21.84
CA LEU A 205 -9.69 -8.04 20.60
C LEU A 205 -8.64 -8.12 19.49
N THR A 206 -7.34 -7.94 19.83
CA THR A 206 -6.23 -8.13 18.88
C THR A 206 -6.15 -9.57 18.36
N ARG A 207 -6.36 -10.57 19.24
CA ARG A 207 -6.41 -11.99 18.83
C ARG A 207 -7.66 -12.31 18.02
N LEU A 208 -8.81 -11.76 18.41
CA LEU A 208 -10.06 -11.89 17.67
C LEU A 208 -9.90 -11.37 16.24
N ALA A 209 -9.23 -10.24 16.04
CA ALA A 209 -8.96 -9.70 14.71
C ALA A 209 -8.16 -10.68 13.83
N LEU A 210 -7.16 -11.39 14.38
CA LEU A 210 -6.43 -12.44 13.64
C LEU A 210 -7.35 -13.59 13.23
N VAL A 211 -8.19 -14.08 14.15
CA VAL A 211 -9.17 -15.14 13.86
C VAL A 211 -10.14 -14.66 12.77
N LEU A 212 -10.63 -13.44 12.90
CA LEU A 212 -11.54 -12.82 11.95
C LEU A 212 -10.92 -12.71 10.56
N GLN A 213 -9.64 -12.33 10.44
CA GLN A 213 -8.96 -12.32 9.14
C GLN A 213 -8.85 -13.71 8.50
N VAL A 214 -8.59 -14.75 9.30
CA VAL A 214 -8.56 -16.12 8.78
C VAL A 214 -9.95 -16.54 8.27
N VAL A 215 -11.00 -16.22 9.03
CA VAL A 215 -12.39 -16.46 8.62
C VAL A 215 -12.71 -15.69 7.34
N MET A 216 -12.39 -14.39 7.28
CA MET A 216 -12.66 -13.55 6.12
C MET A 216 -11.88 -13.98 4.88
N LEU A 217 -10.64 -14.46 5.04
CA LEU A 217 -9.88 -15.08 3.96
C LEU A 217 -10.61 -16.34 3.46
N GLY A 218 -11.10 -17.19 4.36
CA GLY A 218 -11.92 -18.35 4.01
C GLY A 218 -13.17 -17.97 3.21
N VAL A 219 -13.90 -16.94 3.65
CA VAL A 219 -15.04 -16.36 2.92
C VAL A 219 -14.61 -15.89 1.53
N CYS A 220 -13.54 -15.09 1.42
CA CYS A 220 -13.09 -14.60 0.11
C CYS A 220 -12.67 -15.73 -0.85
N LEU A 221 -12.14 -16.84 -0.33
CA LEU A 221 -11.76 -18.02 -1.12
C LEU A 221 -12.98 -18.84 -1.56
N MET A 222 -13.97 -19.01 -0.69
CA MET A 222 -15.20 -19.75 -1.00
C MET A 222 -16.04 -19.02 -2.06
N TRP A 223 -16.15 -17.69 -1.96
CA TRP A 223 -16.92 -16.85 -2.89
C TRP A 223 -16.02 -16.08 -3.85
N ARG A 224 -15.07 -16.79 -4.46
CA ARG A 224 -14.09 -16.17 -5.37
C ARG A 224 -14.67 -15.63 -6.70
N GLY A 225 -15.88 -16.03 -7.04
CA GLY A 225 -16.51 -15.81 -8.35
C GLY A 225 -16.49 -17.06 -9.22
N ASN A 226 -17.26 -17.03 -10.32
CA ASN A 226 -17.28 -18.06 -11.35
C ASN A 226 -17.62 -17.42 -12.72
N PRO A 227 -17.45 -18.15 -13.84
CA PRO A 227 -17.72 -17.60 -15.18
C PRO A 227 -19.14 -17.09 -15.39
N GLN A 228 -20.15 -17.78 -14.84
CA GLN A 228 -21.55 -17.38 -14.96
C GLN A 228 -21.78 -16.03 -14.27
N LEU A 229 -21.36 -15.90 -13.01
CA LEU A 229 -21.51 -14.67 -12.24
C LEU A 229 -20.77 -13.49 -12.88
N ALA A 230 -19.56 -13.72 -13.39
CA ALA A 230 -18.80 -12.70 -14.10
C ALA A 230 -19.55 -12.22 -15.36
N ASN A 231 -20.17 -13.15 -16.09
CA ASN A 231 -20.97 -12.82 -17.27
C ASN A 231 -22.26 -12.08 -16.90
N GLU A 232 -22.96 -12.49 -15.84
CA GLU A 232 -24.16 -11.80 -15.36
C GLU A 232 -23.85 -10.36 -14.93
N LEU A 233 -22.78 -10.16 -14.13
CA LEU A 233 -22.30 -8.83 -13.76
C LEU A 233 -21.91 -7.99 -14.97
N TRP A 234 -21.19 -8.58 -15.94
CA TRP A 234 -20.80 -7.88 -17.15
C TRP A 234 -22.00 -7.47 -17.98
N MET A 235 -22.95 -8.37 -18.22
CA MET A 235 -24.13 -8.09 -19.03
C MET A 235 -25.10 -7.09 -18.38
N ALA A 236 -25.02 -6.88 -17.06
CA ALA A 236 -25.72 -5.82 -16.36
C ALA A 236 -25.14 -4.41 -16.60
N VAL A 237 -23.89 -4.32 -17.09
CA VAL A 237 -23.26 -3.05 -17.47
C VAL A 237 -23.86 -2.56 -18.79
N ASP A 238 -24.10 -1.24 -18.86
CA ASP A 238 -24.62 -0.58 -20.05
C ASP A 238 -23.84 -0.97 -21.32
N PRO A 239 -24.52 -1.34 -22.43
CA PRO A 239 -23.87 -1.76 -23.67
C PRO A 239 -22.85 -0.75 -24.23
N ALA A 240 -23.11 0.56 -24.13
CA ALA A 240 -22.19 1.59 -24.61
C ALA A 240 -20.91 1.63 -23.75
N VAL A 241 -21.04 1.47 -22.43
CA VAL A 241 -19.90 1.36 -21.51
C VAL A 241 -19.08 0.11 -21.81
N ARG A 242 -19.74 -1.04 -22.05
CA ARG A 242 -19.04 -2.27 -22.45
C ARG A 242 -18.27 -2.13 -23.76
N ALA A 243 -18.88 -1.51 -24.76
CA ALA A 243 -18.23 -1.22 -26.05
C ALA A 243 -17.04 -0.27 -25.89
N SER A 244 -17.10 0.68 -24.95
CA SER A 244 -15.95 1.54 -24.64
C SER A 244 -14.82 0.78 -23.93
N LEU A 245 -15.13 -0.17 -23.05
CA LEU A 245 -14.13 -0.92 -22.27
C LEU A 245 -13.47 -2.05 -23.05
N SER A 246 -14.23 -2.73 -23.91
CA SER A 246 -13.76 -3.83 -24.76
C SER A 246 -14.38 -3.71 -26.16
N PRO A 247 -13.82 -2.86 -27.04
CA PRO A 247 -14.39 -2.58 -28.36
C PRO A 247 -14.50 -3.82 -29.25
N ASP A 248 -13.51 -4.71 -29.17
CA ASP A 248 -13.45 -5.90 -30.03
C ASP A 248 -14.38 -7.02 -29.55
N THR A 249 -14.61 -7.14 -28.24
CA THR A 249 -15.42 -8.22 -27.65
C THR A 249 -16.33 -7.71 -26.52
N PRO A 250 -17.29 -6.82 -26.80
CA PRO A 250 -18.11 -6.15 -25.77
C PRO A 250 -19.04 -7.09 -25.00
N ASN A 251 -19.25 -8.31 -25.47
CA ASN A 251 -20.07 -9.33 -24.80
C ASN A 251 -19.23 -10.32 -23.97
N VAL A 252 -17.91 -10.12 -23.88
CA VAL A 252 -17.01 -10.94 -23.06
C VAL A 252 -16.57 -10.12 -21.84
N PRO A 253 -16.65 -10.67 -20.61
CA PRO A 253 -16.18 -9.97 -19.42
C PRO A 253 -14.74 -9.47 -19.58
N TYR A 254 -14.53 -8.20 -19.26
CA TYR A 254 -13.22 -7.53 -19.34
C TYR A 254 -12.68 -7.17 -17.96
N GLY A 255 -11.37 -6.90 -17.88
CA GLY A 255 -10.74 -6.27 -16.73
C GLY A 255 -10.83 -7.10 -15.43
N ALA A 256 -11.19 -6.44 -14.33
CA ALA A 256 -11.29 -7.08 -13.02
C ALA A 256 -12.47 -8.05 -12.92
N MET A 257 -13.56 -7.83 -13.67
CA MET A 257 -14.68 -8.79 -13.74
C MET A 257 -14.23 -10.11 -14.37
N MET A 258 -13.37 -10.07 -15.39
CA MET A 258 -12.77 -11.26 -15.98
C MET A 258 -11.96 -12.07 -14.95
N VAL A 259 -11.31 -11.42 -13.99
CA VAL A 259 -10.52 -12.12 -12.95
C VAL A 259 -11.39 -12.98 -12.02
N LEU A 260 -12.70 -12.72 -11.93
CA LEU A 260 -13.64 -13.60 -11.21
C LEU A 260 -13.75 -14.99 -11.87
N THR A 261 -13.37 -15.12 -13.14
CA THR A 261 -13.35 -16.39 -13.88
C THR A 261 -12.06 -17.18 -13.69
N TRP A 262 -11.00 -16.54 -13.17
CA TRP A 262 -9.68 -17.14 -13.12
C TRP A 262 -9.58 -18.25 -12.06
N SER A 263 -9.02 -19.38 -12.48
CA SER A 263 -8.67 -20.45 -11.56
C SER A 263 -7.40 -20.11 -10.75
N THR A 264 -7.22 -20.74 -9.60
CA THR A 264 -5.97 -20.63 -8.82
C THR A 264 -4.75 -21.07 -9.63
N LEU A 265 -4.92 -22.05 -10.52
CA LEU A 265 -3.85 -22.53 -11.38
C LEU A 265 -3.46 -21.50 -12.45
N ALA A 266 -4.45 -20.80 -13.05
CA ALA A 266 -4.18 -19.72 -14.00
C ALA A 266 -3.38 -18.57 -13.33
N ASN A 267 -3.78 -18.20 -12.11
CA ASN A 267 -3.07 -17.24 -11.27
C ASN A 267 -1.61 -17.64 -10.98
N LEU A 268 -1.39 -18.89 -10.60
CA LEU A 268 -0.05 -19.42 -10.38
C LEU A 268 0.77 -19.47 -11.68
N ALA A 269 0.14 -19.86 -12.80
CA ALA A 269 0.80 -19.92 -14.10
C ALA A 269 1.33 -18.56 -14.55
N MET A 270 0.58 -17.47 -14.32
CA MET A 270 1.07 -16.11 -14.61
C MET A 270 2.24 -15.71 -13.72
N SER A 271 2.21 -16.05 -12.43
CA SER A 271 3.33 -15.78 -11.51
C SER A 271 4.56 -16.62 -11.86
N LEU A 272 4.37 -17.87 -12.29
CA LEU A 272 5.44 -18.72 -12.80
C LEU A 272 6.01 -18.17 -14.11
N HIS A 273 5.17 -17.65 -15.00
CA HIS A 273 5.60 -17.02 -16.24
C HIS A 273 6.54 -15.83 -15.96
N VAL A 274 6.25 -15.00 -14.95
CA VAL A 274 7.14 -13.92 -14.50
C VAL A 274 8.54 -14.43 -14.11
N VAL A 275 8.60 -15.58 -13.43
CA VAL A 275 9.88 -16.19 -13.04
C VAL A 275 10.61 -16.80 -14.24
N VAL A 276 9.91 -17.59 -15.04
CA VAL A 276 10.49 -18.34 -16.17
C VAL A 276 10.91 -17.40 -17.33
N SER A 277 10.18 -16.32 -17.56
CA SER A 277 10.55 -15.28 -18.53
C SER A 277 11.77 -14.46 -18.09
N GLY A 278 12.25 -14.65 -16.85
CA GLY A 278 13.36 -13.89 -16.29
C GLY A 278 12.96 -12.49 -15.81
N GLN A 279 11.72 -12.04 -15.99
CA GLN A 279 11.30 -10.68 -15.62
C GLN A 279 11.36 -10.41 -14.10
N PHE A 280 11.42 -11.45 -13.27
CA PHE A 280 11.50 -11.34 -11.81
C PHE A 280 12.61 -10.39 -11.30
N TRP A 281 13.73 -10.25 -12.03
CA TRP A 281 14.85 -9.40 -11.59
C TRP A 281 14.47 -7.92 -11.55
N GLU A 282 13.55 -7.47 -12.41
CA GLU A 282 13.14 -6.06 -12.48
C GLU A 282 12.41 -5.63 -11.22
N TRP A 283 11.46 -6.45 -10.76
CA TRP A 283 10.80 -6.24 -9.46
C TRP A 283 11.75 -6.46 -8.29
N ALA A 284 12.74 -7.37 -8.40
CA ALA A 284 13.75 -7.53 -7.36
C ALA A 284 14.61 -6.27 -7.19
N VAL A 285 15.05 -5.65 -8.30
CA VAL A 285 15.73 -4.35 -8.29
C VAL A 285 14.82 -3.26 -7.72
N GLY A 286 13.54 -3.26 -8.11
CA GLY A 286 12.53 -2.36 -7.54
C GLY A 286 12.39 -2.51 -6.02
N ALA A 287 12.26 -3.74 -5.53
CA ALA A 287 12.12 -4.04 -4.10
C ALA A 287 13.36 -3.63 -3.30
N VAL A 288 14.56 -3.93 -3.82
CA VAL A 288 15.84 -3.55 -3.18
C VAL A 288 16.00 -2.03 -3.14
N GLY A 289 15.71 -1.34 -4.25
CA GLY A 289 15.79 0.11 -4.33
C GLY A 289 14.80 0.81 -3.39
N ILE A 290 13.53 0.38 -3.37
CA ILE A 290 12.52 0.84 -2.41
C ILE A 290 12.99 0.59 -0.98
N GLY A 291 13.46 -0.62 -0.66
CA GLY A 291 13.96 -0.97 0.66
C GLY A 291 15.14 -0.09 1.10
N ALA A 292 16.07 0.20 0.19
CA ALA A 292 17.21 1.08 0.45
C ALA A 292 16.79 2.54 0.73
N VAL A 293 15.83 3.07 -0.05
CA VAL A 293 15.28 4.42 0.20
C VAL A 293 14.55 4.46 1.54
N LEU A 294 13.73 3.47 1.86
CA LEU A 294 13.02 3.37 3.14
C LEU A 294 13.98 3.24 4.34
N ALA A 295 15.06 2.47 4.19
CA ALA A 295 16.12 2.36 5.19
C ALA A 295 16.84 3.70 5.40
N PHE A 296 17.11 4.44 4.32
CA PHE A 296 17.71 5.78 4.39
C PHE A 296 16.77 6.80 5.04
N ILE A 297 15.50 6.84 4.63
CA ILE A 297 14.43 7.64 5.24
C ILE A 297 14.40 7.42 6.76
N THR A 298 14.47 6.15 7.19
CA THR A 298 14.48 5.76 8.61
C THR A 298 15.76 6.15 9.33
N SER A 299 16.92 5.99 8.69
CA SER A 299 18.19 6.39 9.31
C SER A 299 18.28 7.91 9.53
N ARG A 300 17.49 8.70 8.79
CA ARG A 300 17.38 10.15 8.96
C ARG A 300 16.30 10.58 9.97
N ARG A 301 15.63 9.65 10.65
CA ARG A 301 14.53 9.94 11.57
C ARG A 301 14.95 10.83 12.76
N ASP A 302 15.98 10.41 13.49
CA ASP A 302 16.39 11.04 14.75
C ASP A 302 17.79 11.68 14.68
N ALA A 303 18.21 12.11 13.48
CA ALA A 303 19.54 12.67 13.25
C ALA A 303 19.58 14.20 13.01
N PRO A 304 19.10 15.07 13.93
CA PRO A 304 19.34 16.52 13.83
C PRO A 304 20.83 16.91 13.89
N GLY A 305 21.71 16.04 14.41
CA GLY A 305 23.14 16.34 14.56
C GLY A 305 24.10 15.15 14.66
N GLY A 306 23.67 13.91 14.38
CA GLY A 306 24.52 12.74 14.58
C GLY A 306 23.83 11.41 14.21
N VAL A 307 24.63 10.35 14.19
CA VAL A 307 24.34 8.99 13.71
C VAL A 307 23.00 8.46 14.20
N CYS A 308 22.22 7.82 13.32
CA CYS A 308 21.00 7.13 13.69
C CYS A 308 21.27 6.08 14.77
N CYS A 309 20.41 5.98 15.79
CA CYS A 309 20.45 4.87 16.72
C CYS A 309 20.27 3.54 15.94
N PRO A 310 21.28 2.64 15.91
CA PRO A 310 21.18 1.39 15.15
C PRO A 310 20.00 0.52 15.57
N ASP A 311 19.60 0.59 16.84
CA ASP A 311 18.45 -0.17 17.36
C ASP A 311 17.11 0.31 16.79
N LEU A 312 16.97 1.62 16.55
CA LEU A 312 15.80 2.20 15.89
C LEU A 312 15.69 1.70 14.45
N LEU A 313 16.78 1.81 13.69
CA LEU A 313 16.85 1.33 12.31
C LEU A 313 16.56 -0.17 12.26
N ARG A 314 17.18 -0.98 13.15
CA ARG A 314 16.92 -2.41 13.26
C ARG A 314 15.45 -2.73 13.50
N ARG A 315 14.80 -1.99 14.40
CA ARG A 315 13.38 -2.18 14.73
C ARG A 315 12.49 -1.90 13.52
N HIS A 316 12.72 -0.79 12.85
CA HIS A 316 11.93 -0.42 11.68
C HIS A 316 12.20 -1.34 10.48
N LEU A 317 13.44 -1.78 10.25
CA LEU A 317 13.72 -2.80 9.24
C LEU A 317 13.02 -4.13 9.57
N ALA A 318 12.88 -4.47 10.86
CA ALA A 318 12.09 -5.64 11.26
C ALA A 318 10.59 -5.45 10.98
N ILE A 319 10.05 -4.23 11.11
CA ILE A 319 8.66 -3.92 10.68
C ILE A 319 8.54 -4.10 9.16
N LEU A 320 9.43 -3.49 8.37
CA LEU A 320 9.40 -3.60 6.91
C LEU A 320 9.48 -5.07 6.47
N TRP A 321 10.39 -5.84 7.07
CA TRP A 321 10.51 -7.27 6.83
C TRP A 321 9.25 -8.05 7.21
N PHE A 322 8.63 -7.72 8.36
CA PHE A 322 7.39 -8.36 8.78
C PHE A 322 6.25 -8.10 7.78
N LEU A 323 6.10 -6.86 7.30
CA LEU A 323 5.10 -6.52 6.28
C LEU A 323 5.39 -7.26 4.96
N ALA A 324 6.65 -7.25 4.50
CA ALA A 324 7.06 -7.94 3.28
C ALA A 324 6.81 -9.45 3.37
N LEU A 325 7.19 -10.08 4.48
CA LEU A 325 6.97 -11.51 4.72
C LEU A 325 5.49 -11.86 4.67
N TRP A 326 4.64 -11.04 5.28
CA TRP A 326 3.20 -11.29 5.31
C TRP A 326 2.55 -11.10 3.94
N SER A 327 3.10 -10.22 3.11
CA SER A 327 2.66 -10.03 1.72
C SER A 327 3.13 -11.14 0.77
N THR A 328 4.06 -12.02 1.16
CA THR A 328 4.61 -13.07 0.27
C THR A 328 3.56 -13.92 -0.46
N PRO A 329 2.43 -14.34 0.15
CA PRO A 329 1.45 -15.13 -0.57
C PRO A 329 0.90 -14.42 -1.81
N ILE A 330 0.78 -13.09 -1.79
CA ILE A 330 0.25 -12.34 -2.92
C ILE A 330 1.20 -12.33 -4.11
N PHE A 331 2.51 -12.33 -3.87
CA PHE A 331 3.53 -12.41 -4.93
C PHE A 331 3.56 -13.79 -5.60
N VAL A 332 3.06 -14.84 -4.93
CA VAL A 332 2.96 -16.19 -5.49
C VAL A 332 1.71 -16.36 -6.36
N ILE A 333 0.61 -15.70 -6.00
CA ILE A 333 -0.69 -15.89 -6.65
C ILE A 333 -1.06 -14.77 -7.63
N ALA A 334 -0.37 -13.63 -7.60
CA ALA A 334 -0.67 -12.50 -8.46
C ALA A 334 0.60 -11.93 -9.09
N MET A 335 0.47 -11.44 -10.32
CA MET A 335 1.58 -10.94 -11.14
C MET A 335 1.87 -9.44 -10.99
N ASP A 336 1.08 -8.71 -10.21
CA ASP A 336 1.17 -7.25 -10.08
C ASP A 336 2.11 -6.82 -8.93
N TRP A 337 3.36 -7.24 -9.02
CA TRP A 337 4.32 -7.11 -7.91
C TRP A 337 4.69 -5.66 -7.62
N GLY A 338 4.73 -4.80 -8.64
CA GLY A 338 5.00 -3.36 -8.47
C GLY A 338 3.97 -2.72 -7.54
N ARG A 339 2.68 -2.97 -7.80
CA ARG A 339 1.59 -2.51 -6.94
C ARG A 339 1.72 -2.95 -5.49
N TRP A 340 2.10 -4.22 -5.27
CA TRP A 340 2.21 -4.79 -3.93
C TRP A 340 3.40 -4.24 -3.15
N LEU A 341 4.54 -4.03 -3.81
CA LEU A 341 5.70 -3.37 -3.22
C LEU A 341 5.38 -1.93 -2.79
N SER A 342 4.67 -1.18 -3.64
CA SER A 342 4.17 0.17 -3.32
C SER A 342 3.28 0.16 -2.08
N ALA A 343 2.33 -0.77 -1.99
CA ALA A 343 1.39 -0.83 -0.88
C ALA A 343 2.07 -1.22 0.45
N VAL A 344 3.07 -2.11 0.42
CA VAL A 344 3.90 -2.44 1.59
C VAL A 344 4.74 -1.23 2.02
N ALA A 345 5.34 -0.51 1.07
CA ALA A 345 6.13 0.69 1.34
C ALA A 345 5.29 1.80 1.97
N MET A 346 4.09 2.04 1.44
CA MET A 346 3.16 3.04 1.98
C MET A 346 2.70 2.68 3.39
N SER A 347 2.34 1.41 3.62
CA SER A 347 1.97 0.92 4.95
C SER A 347 3.10 1.10 5.96
N TYR A 348 4.32 0.80 5.55
CA TYR A 348 5.52 1.03 6.35
C TYR A 348 5.75 2.51 6.67
N LEU A 349 5.64 3.40 5.68
CA LEU A 349 5.83 4.85 5.86
C LEU A 349 4.80 5.43 6.85
N MET A 350 3.55 4.98 6.78
CA MET A 350 2.52 5.39 7.74
C MET A 350 2.86 4.96 9.17
N LEU A 351 3.29 3.70 9.36
CA LEU A 351 3.75 3.22 10.67
C LEU A 351 4.97 4.00 11.14
N LEU A 352 5.93 4.30 10.27
CA LEU A 352 7.12 5.09 10.58
C LEU A 352 6.73 6.48 11.09
N LEU A 353 5.82 7.17 10.39
CA LEU A 353 5.32 8.49 10.80
C LEU A 353 4.55 8.43 12.13
N ALA A 354 3.76 7.38 12.34
CA ALA A 354 2.99 7.18 13.57
C ALA A 354 3.85 6.80 14.78
N ASP A 355 4.99 6.15 14.58
CA ASP A 355 5.76 5.54 15.67
C ASP A 355 6.66 6.52 16.44
N GLY A 356 6.11 7.62 16.96
CA GLY A 356 6.88 8.73 17.53
C GLY A 356 7.74 8.41 18.76
N GLN A 357 7.55 7.26 19.40
CA GLN A 357 8.36 6.78 20.54
C GLN A 357 9.17 5.52 20.19
N ALA A 358 9.29 5.19 18.90
CA ALA A 358 9.96 3.99 18.42
C ALA A 358 9.42 2.72 19.10
N SER A 359 8.12 2.63 19.34
CA SER A 359 7.51 1.67 20.25
C SER A 359 6.77 0.53 19.56
N ILE A 360 6.43 0.70 18.27
CA ILE A 360 5.84 -0.36 17.46
C ILE A 360 6.91 -1.42 17.19
N THR A 361 6.60 -2.68 17.49
CA THR A 361 7.50 -3.80 17.22
C THR A 361 6.72 -4.96 16.61
N PRO A 362 7.31 -5.68 15.63
CA PRO A 362 6.71 -6.91 15.15
C PRO A 362 6.71 -7.99 16.25
N PRO A 363 5.84 -9.01 16.15
CA PRO A 363 5.96 -10.19 16.98
C PRO A 363 7.30 -10.88 16.71
N ASP A 364 7.81 -11.59 17.71
CA ASP A 364 9.04 -12.38 17.57
C ASP A 364 8.77 -13.62 16.71
N THR A 365 8.84 -13.45 15.40
CA THR A 365 8.63 -14.51 14.41
C THR A 365 9.74 -15.55 14.41
N ARG A 366 10.90 -15.26 15.04
CA ARG A 366 12.01 -16.22 15.15
C ARG A 366 11.58 -17.49 15.88
N ARG A 367 10.62 -17.35 16.81
CA ARG A 367 10.04 -18.48 17.56
C ARG A 367 9.35 -19.50 16.66
N LEU A 368 8.87 -19.08 15.49
CA LEU A 368 8.23 -19.95 14.50
C LEU A 368 9.24 -20.73 13.64
N ILE A 369 10.50 -20.28 13.60
CA ILE A 369 11.57 -20.96 12.85
C ILE A 369 12.00 -22.20 13.64
N PRO A 370 12.04 -23.41 13.02
CA PRO A 370 12.55 -24.63 13.67
C PRO A 370 13.95 -24.42 14.24
N ALA A 371 14.24 -24.96 15.43
CA ALA A 371 15.49 -24.72 16.16
C ALA A 371 16.75 -24.97 15.31
N ARG A 372 16.79 -26.09 14.58
CA ARG A 372 17.92 -26.44 13.68
C ARG A 372 18.16 -25.40 12.59
N LEU A 373 17.09 -24.82 12.03
CA LEU A 373 17.22 -23.79 11.00
C LEU A 373 17.59 -22.44 11.64
N ARG A 374 17.05 -22.15 12.82
CA ARG A 374 17.38 -20.95 13.59
C ARG A 374 18.88 -20.89 13.91
N GLU A 375 19.46 -21.97 14.41
CA GLU A 375 20.91 -22.06 14.68
C GLU A 375 21.76 -21.81 13.42
N ARG A 376 21.31 -22.29 12.25
CA ARG A 376 22.00 -22.04 10.97
C ARG A 376 21.85 -20.60 10.49
N LEU A 377 20.71 -19.96 10.77
CA LEU A 377 20.43 -18.58 10.36
C LEU A 377 20.97 -17.55 11.35
N ASP A 378 21.17 -17.92 12.61
CA ASP A 378 21.59 -17.00 13.68
C ASP A 378 22.88 -16.24 13.35
N PRO A 379 23.95 -16.85 12.81
CA PRO A 379 25.15 -16.12 12.41
C PRO A 379 24.85 -15.03 11.36
N ALA A 380 24.07 -15.35 10.33
CA ALA A 380 23.69 -14.40 9.29
C ALA A 380 22.80 -13.29 9.85
N MET A 381 21.83 -13.63 10.71
CA MET A 381 20.95 -12.67 11.36
C MET A 381 21.71 -11.76 12.33
N GLN A 382 22.71 -12.28 13.03
CA GLN A 382 23.60 -11.51 13.90
C GLN A 382 24.46 -10.55 13.08
N TYR A 383 25.11 -11.01 12.01
CA TYR A 383 25.88 -10.16 11.09
C TYR A 383 25.04 -9.03 10.51
N VAL A 384 23.84 -9.34 9.99
CA VAL A 384 22.93 -8.31 9.45
C VAL A 384 22.54 -7.32 10.55
N SER A 385 22.11 -7.83 11.72
CA SER A 385 21.54 -6.99 12.77
C SER A 385 22.57 -6.14 13.52
N ARG A 386 23.79 -6.65 13.72
CA ARG A 386 24.86 -5.98 14.46
C ARG A 386 25.78 -5.18 13.55
N ASP A 387 26.28 -5.79 12.48
CA ASP A 387 27.38 -5.20 11.71
C ASP A 387 26.84 -4.38 10.55
N LEU A 388 25.98 -4.97 9.70
CA LEU A 388 25.49 -4.31 8.50
C LEU A 388 24.61 -3.09 8.81
N ILE A 389 23.66 -3.23 9.75
CA ILE A 389 22.77 -2.12 10.14
C ILE A 389 23.55 -0.99 10.81
N THR A 390 24.52 -1.31 11.66
CA THR A 390 25.36 -0.29 12.31
C THR A 390 26.25 0.41 11.30
N ALA A 391 26.88 -0.34 10.39
CA ALA A 391 27.67 0.22 9.30
C ALA A 391 26.83 1.12 8.39
N PHE A 392 25.60 0.72 8.05
CA PHE A 392 24.68 1.53 7.26
C PHE A 392 24.25 2.79 8.01
N ALA A 393 23.86 2.68 9.28
CA ALA A 393 23.49 3.83 10.11
C ALA A 393 24.63 4.87 10.18
N TRP A 394 25.87 4.40 10.37
CA TRP A 394 27.05 5.24 10.39
C TRP A 394 27.36 5.88 9.02
N ARG A 395 27.41 5.07 7.95
CA ARG A 395 27.70 5.56 6.58
C ARG A 395 26.64 6.52 6.07
N SER A 396 25.36 6.23 6.30
CA SER A 396 24.26 7.11 5.90
C SER A 396 24.26 8.44 6.66
N SER A 397 24.76 8.45 7.90
CA SER A 397 25.00 9.70 8.63
C SER A 397 26.17 10.50 8.05
N ARG A 398 27.30 9.84 7.75
CA ARG A 398 28.51 10.50 7.21
C ARG A 398 28.30 11.03 5.79
N HIS A 399 27.62 10.26 4.93
CA HIS A 399 27.43 10.56 3.52
C HIS A 399 25.98 10.92 3.17
N GLY A 400 25.23 11.50 4.12
CA GLY A 400 23.79 11.71 3.98
C GLY A 400 23.36 12.48 2.73
N LYS A 401 24.16 13.44 2.24
CA LYS A 401 23.88 14.16 0.99
C LYS A 401 23.97 13.26 -0.23
N ALA A 402 25.02 12.42 -0.32
CA ALA A 402 25.19 11.50 -1.44
C ALA A 402 24.09 10.44 -1.46
N PHE A 403 23.75 9.87 -0.30
CA PHE A 403 22.62 8.94 -0.19
C PHE A 403 21.29 9.61 -0.54
N PHE A 404 21.07 10.85 -0.12
CA PHE A 404 19.86 11.60 -0.50
C PHE A 404 19.78 11.80 -2.01
N LEU A 405 20.86 12.25 -2.67
CA LEU A 405 20.89 12.44 -4.11
C LEU A 405 20.70 11.12 -4.86
N LEU A 406 21.31 10.03 -4.40
CA LEU A 406 21.13 8.70 -4.97
C LEU A 406 19.69 8.20 -4.81
N SER A 407 19.10 8.36 -3.63
CA SER A 407 17.70 8.03 -3.38
C SER A 407 16.76 8.88 -4.22
N LEU A 408 17.03 10.18 -4.34
CA LEU A 408 16.24 11.10 -5.17
C LEU A 408 16.34 10.72 -6.64
N PHE A 409 17.54 10.45 -7.13
CA PHE A 409 17.78 9.97 -8.49
C PHE A 409 16.97 8.70 -8.75
N TYR A 410 17.06 7.70 -7.87
CA TYR A 410 16.26 6.48 -7.97
C TYR A 410 14.76 6.77 -8.01
N CYS A 411 14.24 7.61 -7.10
CA CYS A 411 12.82 7.96 -7.05
C CYS A 411 12.31 8.68 -8.32
N LEU A 412 13.16 9.51 -8.93
CA LEU A 412 12.78 10.24 -10.15
C LEU A 412 12.88 9.37 -11.41
N THR A 413 13.77 8.39 -11.42
CA THR A 413 14.14 7.64 -12.62
C THR A 413 13.49 6.27 -12.71
N PHE A 414 13.35 5.57 -11.58
CA PHE A 414 12.86 4.20 -11.56
C PHE A 414 11.33 4.18 -11.48
N ARG A 415 10.70 3.49 -12.44
CA ARG A 415 9.28 3.17 -12.44
C ARG A 415 9.12 1.70 -12.05
N LEU A 416 8.22 1.41 -11.12
CA LEU A 416 7.88 0.01 -10.84
C LEU A 416 7.25 -0.60 -12.11
N PRO A 417 7.68 -1.79 -12.53
CA PRO A 417 7.07 -2.44 -13.69
C PRO A 417 5.60 -2.72 -13.41
N GLU A 418 4.76 -2.36 -14.37
CA GLU A 418 3.34 -2.67 -14.39
C GLU A 418 3.10 -4.17 -14.49
N CYS A 419 1.94 -4.63 -14.04
CA CYS A 419 1.49 -5.97 -14.39
C CYS A 419 1.35 -6.07 -15.92
N CYS A 420 1.82 -7.18 -16.49
CA CYS A 420 1.78 -7.45 -17.93
C CYS A 420 2.75 -6.57 -18.72
N MET A 421 4.05 -6.67 -18.43
CA MET A 421 5.07 -6.15 -19.34
C MET A 421 4.87 -6.77 -20.72
N LEU A 422 4.24 -6.02 -21.62
CA LEU A 422 4.32 -6.27 -23.05
C LEU A 422 5.82 -6.31 -23.39
N MET A 423 6.26 -7.32 -24.14
CA MET A 423 7.69 -7.52 -24.43
C MET A 423 8.37 -6.20 -24.83
N GLY A 424 9.43 -5.81 -24.12
CA GLY A 424 10.18 -4.57 -24.38
C GLY A 424 10.16 -3.50 -23.28
N PHE A 425 9.63 -3.77 -22.09
CA PHE A 425 9.75 -2.85 -20.95
C PHE A 425 11.22 -2.64 -20.57
N SER A 426 11.59 -1.38 -20.33
CA SER A 426 12.87 -0.99 -19.75
C SER A 426 12.58 -0.28 -18.43
N PRO A 427 13.20 -0.68 -17.29
CA PRO A 427 13.02 0.02 -16.02
C PRO A 427 13.54 1.46 -16.07
N PHE A 428 14.31 1.80 -17.11
CA PHE A 428 14.81 3.14 -17.43
C PHE A 428 14.05 3.81 -18.58
N TYR A 429 12.80 3.42 -18.86
CA TYR A 429 12.02 3.98 -19.97
C TYR A 429 11.98 5.52 -19.97
N ARG A 430 12.01 6.17 -18.80
CA ARG A 430 12.10 7.66 -18.70
C ARG A 430 13.41 8.25 -19.21
N PHE A 431 14.50 7.48 -19.19
CA PHE A 431 15.76 7.86 -19.80
C PHE A 431 15.78 7.67 -21.29
N ARG A 432 14.95 6.78 -21.85
CA ARG A 432 14.99 6.50 -23.28
C ARG A 432 14.80 7.78 -24.12
N PRO A 433 13.77 8.63 -23.88
CA PRO A 433 13.65 9.90 -24.59
C PRO A 433 14.81 10.87 -24.35
N LEU A 434 15.36 10.91 -23.13
CA LEU A 434 16.50 11.77 -22.77
C LEU A 434 17.79 11.32 -23.46
N ILE A 435 18.09 10.03 -23.47
CA ILE A 435 19.24 9.43 -24.13
C ILE A 435 19.10 9.56 -25.65
N GLU A 436 17.90 9.31 -26.19
CA GLU A 436 17.60 9.53 -27.61
C GLU A 436 17.82 11.01 -27.99
N GLN A 437 17.50 11.97 -27.10
CA GLN A 437 17.80 13.40 -27.32
C GLN A 437 19.28 13.78 -27.19
N PHE A 438 20.11 13.03 -26.45
CA PHE A 438 21.54 13.31 -26.29
C PHE A 438 22.42 12.62 -27.34
N LEU A 439 21.91 11.56 -27.98
CA LEU A 439 22.61 10.80 -29.03
C LEU A 439 22.30 11.29 -30.44
N HIS A 440 21.38 12.25 -30.58
CA HIS A 440 21.13 13.03 -31.78
C HIS A 440 21.64 14.46 -31.57
#